data_AF-A0A1M5BUI4-F1
#
_entry.id   AF-A0A1M5BUI4-F1
#
_cell.length_a   1.000
_cell.length_b   1.000
_cell.length_c   1.000
_cell.angle_alpha   90.00
_cell.angle_beta   90.00
_cell.angle_gamma   90.00
#
_symmetry.space_group_name_H-M   'P 1'
#
loop_
_entity.id
_entity.type
_entity.pdbx_description
1 polymer ?
#
loop_
_entity_poly.entity_id
_entity_poly.type
_entity_poly.pdbx_seq_one_letter_code
_entity_poly.pdbx_strand_id
1 'polypeptide(L)'
;MNYKLELRTQESKSNIVFNNILFDAFKVNIIEKYAGKMTAKPILSEVVFKVRTLDDTLVMRKDGHIRIKVKGDDFQIYQNLSKILNSYDYKHKLINRANAEQDYVHYMLSLVIANYQLN
;
A
#
# COMPACT_ATOMS: atom_id res chain seq x y z
N MET A 1 1.25 17.64 1.55
CA MET A 1 1.47 16.71 2.68
C MET A 1 2.74 15.97 2.39
N ASN A 2 3.73 16.02 3.28
CA ASN A 2 4.98 15.29 3.09
C ASN A 2 4.74 13.82 3.39
N TYR A 3 5.33 12.94 2.59
CA TYR A 3 5.28 11.50 2.81
C TYR A 3 6.57 10.84 2.34
N LYS A 4 6.85 9.66 2.88
CA LYS A 4 7.90 8.76 2.39
C LYS A 4 7.28 7.42 2.01
N LEU A 5 7.55 6.97 0.79
CA LEU A 5 7.16 5.65 0.30
C LEU A 5 8.29 4.65 0.50
N GLU A 6 7.98 3.53 1.15
CA GLU A 6 8.87 2.38 1.29
C GLU A 6 8.20 1.19 0.61
N LEU A 7 8.59 0.91 -0.62
CA LEU A 7 7.98 -0.13 -1.45
C LEU A 7 8.82 -1.41 -1.42
N ARG A 8 8.12 -2.54 -1.50
CA ARG A 8 8.65 -3.89 -1.69
C ARG A 8 9.62 -4.37 -0.62
N THR A 9 9.34 -4.08 0.64
CA THR A 9 10.05 -4.75 1.74
C THR A 9 9.60 -6.21 1.78
N GLN A 10 10.48 -7.13 1.39
CA GLN A 10 10.15 -8.55 1.25
C GLN A 10 11.25 -9.41 1.86
N GLU A 11 10.86 -10.35 2.72
CA GLU A 11 11.78 -11.39 3.19
C GLU A 11 12.07 -12.42 2.09
N SER A 12 13.30 -12.95 2.06
CA SER A 12 13.74 -13.92 1.06
C SER A 12 12.79 -15.12 0.99
N LYS A 13 12.33 -15.48 -0.22
CA LYS A 13 11.40 -16.59 -0.52
C LYS A 13 9.96 -16.42 0.01
N SER A 14 9.59 -15.27 0.58
CA SER A 14 8.21 -15.00 0.99
C SER A 14 7.32 -14.65 -0.21
N ASN A 15 6.04 -15.03 -0.17
CA ASN A 15 5.01 -14.54 -1.11
C ASN A 15 4.26 -13.31 -0.57
N ILE A 16 4.78 -12.72 0.51
CA ILE A 16 4.22 -11.55 1.16
C ILE A 16 5.18 -10.38 0.93
N VAL A 17 4.62 -9.26 0.51
CA VAL A 17 5.33 -8.00 0.30
C VAL A 17 4.75 -6.95 1.23
N PHE A 18 5.62 -6.21 1.91
CA PHE A 18 5.26 -5.10 2.77
C PHE A 18 5.58 -3.78 2.06
N ASN A 19 4.60 -2.89 2.01
CA ASN A 19 4.77 -1.51 1.58
C ASN A 19 4.38 -0.59 2.75
N ASN A 20 5.09 0.52 2.93
CA ASN A 20 4.74 1.54 3.90
C ASN A 20 4.56 2.91 3.23
N ILE A 21 3.59 3.66 3.72
CA ILE A 21 3.46 5.10 3.48
C ILE A 21 3.64 5.78 4.83
N LEU A 22 4.72 6.53 5.00
CA LEU A 22 5.00 7.26 6.24
C LEU A 22 4.59 8.71 6.03
N PHE A 23 3.66 9.18 6.85
CA PHE A 23 3.28 10.58 6.96
C PHE A 23 3.83 11.17 8.26
N ASP A 24 3.76 12.50 8.36
CA ASP A 24 4.24 13.23 9.55
C ASP A 24 3.46 12.90 10.83
N ALA A 25 2.23 12.37 10.72
CA ALA A 25 1.36 12.09 11.88
C ALA A 25 1.06 10.59 12.08
N PHE A 26 1.17 9.77 11.04
CA PHE A 26 0.81 8.36 11.09
C PHE A 26 1.50 7.60 9.96
N LYS A 27 1.44 6.28 10.00
CA LYS A 27 1.92 5.42 8.92
C LYS A 27 0.87 4.40 8.49
N VAL A 28 0.86 4.12 7.19
CA VAL A 28 0.00 3.11 6.58
C VAL A 28 0.87 1.92 6.22
N ASN A 29 0.63 0.78 6.88
CA ASN A 29 1.28 -0.47 6.55
C ASN A 29 0.38 -1.26 5.61
N ILE A 30 0.91 -1.61 4.44
CA ILE A 30 0.20 -2.32 3.39
C ILE A 30 0.88 -3.67 3.20
N ILE A 31 0.08 -4.71 3.19
CA ILE A 31 0.49 -6.11 3.11
C ILE A 31 -0.13 -6.68 1.84
N GLU A 32 0.73 -6.97 0.88
CA GLU A 32 0.36 -7.61 -0.37
C GLU A 32 0.71 -9.10 -0.28
N LYS A 33 -0.25 -9.97 -0.60
CA LYS A 33 -0.02 -11.41 -0.73
C LYS A 33 -0.16 -11.80 -2.19
N TYR A 34 0.86 -12.49 -2.68
CA TYR A 34 0.92 -12.98 -4.05
C TYR A 34 0.69 -14.49 -4.11
N ALA A 35 0.02 -14.93 -5.18
CA ALA A 35 -0.07 -16.32 -5.58
C ALA A 35 1.00 -16.63 -6.64
N GLY A 36 1.49 -17.87 -6.64
CA GLY A 36 2.54 -18.33 -7.54
C GLY A 36 3.97 -18.03 -7.04
N LYS A 37 4.97 -18.26 -7.91
CA LYS A 37 6.37 -17.97 -7.61
C LYS A 37 6.68 -16.50 -7.90
N MET A 38 7.27 -15.81 -6.94
CA MET A 38 7.70 -14.41 -7.06
C MET A 38 8.66 -14.16 -8.23
N THR A 39 9.42 -15.19 -8.66
CA THR A 39 10.43 -15.09 -9.73
C THR A 39 9.90 -15.33 -11.14
N ALA A 40 8.67 -15.81 -11.30
CA ALA A 40 8.12 -16.16 -12.62
C ALA A 40 7.00 -15.21 -13.02
N LYS A 41 5.90 -15.21 -12.25
CA LYS A 41 4.72 -14.38 -12.53
C LYS A 41 3.86 -14.29 -11.28
N PRO A 42 4.26 -13.48 -10.27
CA PRO A 42 3.45 -13.32 -9.08
C PRO A 42 2.12 -12.65 -9.42
N ILE A 43 1.01 -13.23 -8.95
CA ILE A 43 -0.33 -12.68 -9.11
C ILE A 43 -0.75 -12.09 -7.78
N LEU A 44 -0.99 -10.78 -7.72
CA LEU A 44 -1.49 -10.14 -6.49
C LEU A 44 -2.86 -10.73 -6.16
N SER A 45 -2.96 -11.43 -5.03
CA SER A 45 -4.14 -12.18 -4.63
C SER A 45 -4.91 -11.52 -3.49
N GLU A 46 -4.21 -10.81 -2.60
CA GLU A 46 -4.84 -10.15 -1.46
C GLU A 46 -4.03 -8.92 -1.06
N VAL A 47 -4.74 -7.87 -0.67
CA VAL A 47 -4.17 -6.65 -0.13
C VAL A 47 -4.90 -6.34 1.16
N VAL A 48 -4.12 -6.15 2.22
CA VAL A 48 -4.61 -5.74 3.52
C VAL A 48 -3.79 -4.53 3.97
N PHE A 49 -4.43 -3.53 4.55
CA PHE A 49 -3.70 -2.43 5.18
C PHE A 49 -4.15 -2.17 6.62
N LYS A 50 -3.26 -1.52 7.37
CA LYS A 50 -3.43 -1.07 8.75
C LYS A 50 -2.85 0.33 8.90
N VAL A 51 -3.39 1.09 9.85
CA VAL A 51 -2.85 2.40 10.21
C VAL A 51 -2.21 2.31 11.59
N ARG A 52 -1.07 2.99 11.76
CA ARG A 52 -0.39 3.13 13.05
C ARG A 52 -0.03 4.58 13.33
N THR A 53 0.06 4.93 14.60
CA THR A 53 0.70 6.18 15.04
C THR A 53 2.20 6.16 14.76
N LEU A 54 2.88 7.28 15.00
CA LEU A 54 4.34 7.36 14.92
C LEU A 54 5.03 6.45 15.94
N ASP A 55 4.41 6.24 17.11
CA ASP A 55 4.86 5.33 18.18
C ASP A 55 4.48 3.87 17.92
N ASP A 56 4.27 3.49 16.66
CA ASP A 56 3.96 2.13 16.22
C ASP A 56 2.68 1.50 16.77
N THR A 57 1.83 2.28 17.41
CA THR A 57 0.56 1.82 18.00
C THR A 57 -0.50 1.68 16.91
N LEU A 58 -1.21 0.54 16.91
CA LEU A 58 -2.26 0.26 15.93
C LEU A 58 -3.49 1.14 16.18
N VAL A 59 -3.93 1.84 15.14
CA VAL A 59 -5.16 2.63 15.18
C VAL A 59 -6.35 1.72 14.90
N MET A 60 -7.41 1.85 15.69
CA MET A 60 -8.66 1.13 15.46
C MET A 60 -9.49 1.81 14.38
N ARG A 61 -10.15 1.01 13.55
CA ARG A 61 -11.14 1.48 12.58
C ARG A 61 -12.41 1.91 13.30
N LYS A 62 -13.25 2.65 12.57
CA LYS A 62 -14.59 3.06 13.02
C LYS A 62 -15.49 1.89 13.43
N ASP A 63 -15.26 0.69 12.87
CA ASP A 63 -16.02 -0.53 13.16
C ASP A 63 -15.39 -1.43 14.24
N GLY A 64 -14.33 -0.96 14.92
CA GLY A 64 -13.63 -1.72 15.97
C GLY A 64 -12.64 -2.77 15.46
N HIS A 65 -12.46 -2.92 14.15
CA HIS A 65 -11.41 -3.77 13.59
C HIS A 65 -10.09 -2.99 13.38
N ILE A 66 -8.97 -3.71 13.26
CA ILE A 66 -7.64 -3.06 13.11
C ILE A 66 -7.18 -3.01 11.64
N ARG A 67 -7.69 -3.91 10.80
CA ARG A 67 -7.24 -4.10 9.42
C ARG A 67 -8.37 -3.96 8.41
N ILE A 68 -7.99 -3.58 7.20
CA ILE A 68 -8.88 -3.48 6.05
C ILE A 68 -8.38 -4.39 4.96
N LYS A 69 -9.27 -5.24 4.45
CA LYS A 69 -9.00 -6.01 3.24
C LYS A 69 -9.57 -5.25 2.06
N VAL A 70 -8.71 -4.90 1.10
CA VAL A 70 -9.12 -4.21 -0.13
C VAL A 70 -9.79 -5.24 -1.05
N LYS A 71 -10.99 -4.93 -1.56
CA LYS A 71 -11.84 -5.85 -2.33
C LYS A 71 -12.56 -5.13 -3.47
N GLY A 72 -13.11 -5.87 -4.42
CA GLY A 72 -13.93 -5.34 -5.50
C GLY A 72 -13.18 -4.30 -6.35
N ASP A 73 -13.85 -3.21 -6.68
CA ASP A 73 -13.29 -2.12 -7.49
C ASP A 73 -12.04 -1.52 -6.84
N ASP A 74 -12.03 -1.40 -5.51
CA ASP A 74 -10.87 -0.86 -4.79
C ASP A 74 -9.62 -1.72 -4.99
N PHE A 75 -9.81 -3.04 -5.05
CA PHE A 75 -8.71 -3.96 -5.30
C PHE A 75 -8.18 -3.81 -6.72
N GLN A 76 -9.06 -3.58 -7.69
CA GLN A 76 -8.67 -3.38 -9.09
C GLN A 76 -7.91 -2.05 -9.27
N ILE A 77 -8.39 -0.97 -8.64
CA ILE A 77 -7.73 0.34 -8.66
C ILE A 77 -6.36 0.25 -8.01
N TYR A 78 -6.29 -0.30 -6.79
CA TYR A 78 -5.02 -0.52 -6.09
C TYR A 78 -4.04 -1.31 -6.95
N GLN A 79 -4.50 -2.41 -7.57
CA GLN A 79 -3.63 -3.26 -8.39
C GLN A 79 -3.06 -2.50 -9.59
N ASN A 80 -3.85 -1.64 -10.23
CA ASN A 80 -3.40 -0.83 -11.37
C ASN A 80 -2.33 0.18 -10.94
N LEU A 81 -2.56 0.89 -9.83
CA LEU A 81 -1.60 1.85 -9.28
C LEU A 81 -0.29 1.16 -8.84
N SER A 82 -0.40 0.03 -8.13
CA SER A 82 0.77 -0.77 -7.72
C SER A 82 1.55 -1.31 -8.93
N LYS A 83 0.90 -1.70 -10.03
CA LYS A 83 1.58 -2.11 -11.27
C LYS A 83 2.41 -0.97 -11.87
N ILE A 84 1.90 0.26 -11.87
CA ILE A 84 2.63 1.43 -12.39
C ILE A 84 3.91 1.64 -11.58
N LEU A 85 3.82 1.64 -10.24
CA LEU A 85 4.99 1.79 -9.36
C LEU A 85 6.01 0.64 -9.48
N ASN A 86 5.59 -0.52 -9.96
CA ASN A 86 6.45 -1.67 -10.17
C ASN A 86 6.98 -1.80 -11.61
N SER A 87 6.51 -0.94 -12.53
CA SER A 87 6.83 -0.99 -13.94
C SER A 87 8.30 -0.65 -14.24
N TYR A 88 8.76 -1.10 -15.42
CA TYR A 88 10.06 -0.69 -15.95
C TYR A 88 10.13 0.83 -16.09
N ASP A 89 9.07 1.43 -16.65
CA ASP A 89 9.01 2.86 -16.92
C ASP A 89 9.19 3.71 -15.66
N TYR A 90 8.55 3.31 -14.56
CA TYR A 90 8.73 3.97 -13.27
C TYR A 90 10.17 3.83 -12.74
N LYS A 91 10.74 2.61 -12.77
CA LYS A 91 12.10 2.34 -12.28
C LYS A 91 13.17 3.07 -13.09
N HIS A 92 12.96 3.23 -14.39
CA HIS A 92 13.87 3.88 -15.32
C HIS A 92 13.52 5.35 -15.58
N LYS A 93 12.60 5.95 -14.78
CA LYS A 93 12.20 7.36 -14.85
C LYS A 93 11.67 7.78 -16.24
N LEU A 94 11.05 6.85 -16.97
CA LEU A 94 10.41 7.10 -18.26
C LEU A 94 9.01 7.73 -18.11
N ILE A 95 8.46 7.72 -16.89
CA ILE A 95 7.24 8.45 -16.51
C ILE A 95 7.54 9.42 -15.36
N ASN A 96 6.64 10.38 -15.15
CA ASN A 96 6.71 11.26 -13.99
C ASN A 96 6.43 10.48 -12.70
N ARG A 97 7.50 10.19 -11.96
CA ARG A 97 7.45 9.45 -10.70
C ARG A 97 6.62 10.15 -9.63
N ALA A 98 6.73 11.48 -9.52
CA ALA A 98 6.01 12.24 -8.52
C ALA A 98 4.50 12.08 -8.69
N ASN A 99 4.01 12.13 -9.94
CA ASN A 99 2.59 11.92 -10.24
C ASN A 99 2.17 10.47 -9.90
N ALA A 100 2.95 9.48 -10.32
CA ALA A 100 2.62 8.07 -10.04
C ALA A 100 2.60 7.75 -8.53
N GLU A 101 3.58 8.26 -7.79
CA GLU A 101 3.64 8.14 -6.32
C GLU A 101 2.45 8.86 -5.66
N GLN A 102 2.12 10.07 -6.13
CA GLN A 102 1.01 10.86 -5.60
C GLN A 102 -0.35 10.18 -5.84
N ASP A 103 -0.60 9.65 -7.03
CA ASP A 103 -1.86 8.95 -7.34
C ASP A 103 -2.06 7.74 -6.43
N TYR A 104 -1.00 6.95 -6.21
CA TYR A 104 -1.02 5.83 -5.28
C TYR A 104 -1.27 6.26 -3.84
N VAL A 105 -0.56 7.29 -3.36
CA VAL A 105 -0.68 7.79 -1.99
C VAL A 105 -2.05 8.40 -1.73
N HIS A 106 -2.56 9.21 -2.65
CA HIS A 106 -3.88 9.83 -2.54
C HIS A 106 -4.99 8.78 -2.50
N TYR A 107 -4.88 7.74 -3.32
CA TYR A 107 -5.84 6.65 -3.30
C TYR A 107 -5.79 5.87 -1.98
N MET A 108 -4.60 5.54 -1.46
CA MET A 108 -4.49 4.90 -0.15
C MET A 108 -5.02 5.79 0.98
N LEU A 109 -4.80 7.09 0.90
CA LEU A 109 -5.30 8.05 1.88
C LEU A 109 -6.83 8.13 1.87
N SER A 110 -7.48 8.07 0.70
CA SER A 110 -8.93 8.05 0.62
C SER A 110 -9.53 6.83 1.34
N LEU A 111 -8.91 5.65 1.16
CA LEU A 111 -9.30 4.43 1.87
C LEU A 111 -9.09 4.56 3.39
N VAL A 112 -8.01 5.22 3.82
CA VAL A 112 -7.76 5.50 5.24
C VAL A 112 -8.84 6.40 5.83
N ILE A 113 -9.10 7.56 5.22
CA ILE A 113 -10.09 8.55 5.72
C ILE A 113 -11.51 7.95 5.77
N ALA A 114 -11.86 7.13 4.78
CA ALA A 114 -13.15 6.46 4.76
C ALA A 114 -13.35 5.55 5.99
N ASN A 115 -12.30 4.85 6.43
CA ASN A 115 -12.44 3.74 7.39
C ASN A 115 -11.84 3.98 8.78
N TYR A 116 -10.92 4.94 8.93
CA TYR A 116 -10.28 5.29 10.19
C TYR A 116 -10.72 6.66 10.65
N GLN A 117 -10.72 6.85 11.96
CA GLN A 117 -10.85 8.16 12.56
C GLN A 117 -9.46 8.61 12.97
N LEU A 118 -8.88 9.49 12.16
CA LEU A 118 -7.63 10.15 12.47
C LEU A 118 -8.00 11.40 13.28
N ASN A 119 -7.72 11.38 14.58
CA ASN A 119 -7.93 12.54 15.46
C ASN A 119 -6.78 13.53 15.30
#